data_AF-A0AAW5TLQ2-F1
#
_entry.id   AF-A0AAW5TLQ2-F1
#
_cell.length_a   1.000
_cell.length_b   1.000
_cell.length_c   1.000
_cell.angle_alpha   90.00
_cell.angle_beta   90.00
_cell.angle_gamma   90.00
#
_symmetry.space_group_name_H-M   'P 1'
#
loop_
_entity.id
_entity.type
_entity.pdbx_description
1 polymer ?
#
loop_
_entity_poly.entity_id
_entity_poly.type
_entity_poly.pdbx_seq_one_letter_code
_entity_poly.pdbx_strand_id
1 'polypeptide(L)'
;IFNNLNINKIKAKRGRKIEWLEFTFDAEKRIHNKRQPKMANVAQPKQYISREKTPKWLHERNQSNTTREMTEEEKALLKEQQQAFRQQLELDWED
;
A
#
# COMPACT_ATOMS: atom_id res chain seq x y z
N ILE A 1 -1.09 -22.62 1.43
CA ILE A 1 0.28 -23.13 1.17
C ILE A 1 0.13 -24.63 1.02
N PHE A 2 0.66 -25.24 -0.04
CA PHE A 2 0.48 -26.68 -0.29
C PHE A 2 1.36 -27.50 0.65
N ASN A 3 0.77 -28.45 1.37
CA ASN A 3 1.51 -29.35 2.24
C ASN A 3 2.31 -30.35 1.40
N ASN A 4 3.55 -30.63 1.82
CA ASN A 4 4.44 -31.57 1.13
C ASN A 4 4.57 -31.28 -0.38
N LEU A 5 4.66 -30.00 -0.75
CA LEU A 5 4.87 -29.60 -2.14
C LEU A 5 6.24 -30.07 -2.61
N ASN A 6 6.24 -30.96 -3.60
CA ASN A 6 7.41 -31.37 -4.34
C ASN A 6 7.31 -30.91 -5.80
N ILE A 7 8.41 -30.36 -6.31
CA ILE A 7 8.48 -29.81 -7.67
C ILE A 7 9.54 -30.60 -8.44
N ASN A 8 9.07 -31.45 -9.35
CA ASN A 8 9.92 -32.26 -10.19
C ASN A 8 10.15 -31.58 -11.54
N LYS A 9 11.41 -31.58 -11.98
CA LYS A 9 11.82 -31.08 -13.30
C LYS A 9 12.06 -32.26 -14.24
N ILE A 10 11.16 -32.45 -15.20
CA ILE A 10 11.32 -33.50 -16.21
C ILE A 10 12.03 -32.90 -17.42
N LYS A 11 13.18 -33.49 -17.76
CA LYS A 11 14.01 -33.04 -18.88
C LYS A 11 13.51 -33.65 -20.18
N ALA A 12 13.73 -32.94 -21.28
CA ALA A 12 13.41 -33.42 -22.62
C ALA A 12 14.15 -34.71 -22.95
N LYS A 13 13.55 -35.59 -23.78
CA LYS A 13 14.13 -36.88 -24.19
C LYS A 13 15.56 -36.77 -24.74
N ARG A 14 15.90 -35.64 -25.37
CA ARG A 14 17.26 -35.32 -25.82
C ARG A 14 17.66 -33.93 -25.32
N GLY A 15 18.80 -33.86 -24.64
CA GLY A 15 19.38 -32.61 -24.15
C GLY A 15 19.09 -32.31 -22.68
N ARG A 16 19.45 -31.12 -22.22
CA ARG A 16 19.34 -30.69 -20.80
C ARG A 16 18.18 -29.71 -20.55
N LYS A 17 17.34 -29.48 -21.57
CA LYS A 17 16.16 -28.59 -21.47
C LYS A 17 15.08 -29.23 -20.60
N ILE A 18 14.32 -28.40 -19.89
CA ILE A 18 13.10 -28.83 -19.19
C ILE A 18 12.02 -28.98 -20.24
N GLU A 19 11.30 -30.10 -20.22
CA GLU A 19 10.12 -30.29 -21.06
C GLU A 19 8.87 -29.93 -20.27
N TRP A 20 8.71 -30.46 -19.05
CA TRP A 20 7.62 -30.11 -18.15
C TRP A 20 8.02 -30.13 -16.67
N LEU A 21 7.18 -29.46 -15.87
CA LEU A 21 7.23 -29.48 -14.41
C LEU A 21 6.07 -30.32 -13.89
N GLU A 22 6.38 -31.20 -12.95
CA GLU A 22 5.37 -31.99 -12.24
C GLU A 22 5.30 -31.50 -10.80
N PHE A 23 4.09 -31.16 -10.37
CA PHE A 23 3.79 -30.71 -9.01
C PHE A 23 3.06 -31.82 -8.28
N THR A 24 3.67 -32.32 -7.20
CA THR A 24 3.05 -33.30 -6.30
C THR A 24 2.85 -32.64 -4.94
N PHE A 25 1.66 -32.76 -4.37
CA PHE A 25 1.37 -32.24 -3.04
C PHE A 25 0.22 -33.02 -2.42
N ASP A 26 0.20 -33.05 -1.10
CA ASP A 26 -0.89 -33.70 -0.37
C ASP A 26 -2.12 -32.78 -0.36
N ALA A 27 -3.29 -33.38 -0.60
CA ALA A 27 -4.55 -32.65 -0.50
C ALA A 27 -4.68 -32.02 0.90
N GLU A 28 -4.94 -30.72 0.94
CA GLU A 28 -5.12 -30.01 2.20
C GLU A 28 -6.36 -30.58 2.91
N LYS A 29 -6.16 -31.33 3.99
CA LYS A 29 -7.24 -31.83 4.86
C LYS A 29 -7.78 -30.70 5.72
N ARG A 30 -8.22 -29.61 5.09
CA ARG A 30 -8.84 -28.47 5.76
C ARG A 30 -10.27 -28.88 6.14
N ILE A 31 -10.37 -29.78 7.11
CA ILE A 31 -11.59 -30.04 7.89
C ILE A 31 -11.82 -28.75 8.67
N HIS A 32 -12.50 -27.79 8.02
CA HIS A 32 -13.35 -26.68 8.51
C HIS A 32 -13.36 -26.31 10.00
N ASN A 33 -12.25 -26.40 10.71
CA ASN A 33 -12.06 -25.78 12.00
C ASN A 33 -11.75 -24.33 11.68
N LYS A 34 -12.82 -23.56 11.42
CA LYS A 34 -12.84 -22.16 11.84
C LYS A 34 -12.58 -22.22 13.34
N ARG A 35 -11.30 -22.23 13.75
CA ARG A 35 -10.91 -22.00 15.14
C ARG A 35 -11.58 -20.68 15.48
N GLN A 36 -12.62 -20.73 16.30
CA GLN A 36 -13.11 -19.50 16.89
C GLN A 36 -11.90 -18.89 17.61
N PRO A 37 -11.59 -17.60 17.41
CA PRO A 37 -10.59 -16.96 18.24
C PRO A 37 -11.05 -17.17 19.68
N LYS A 38 -10.29 -17.95 20.48
CA LYS A 38 -10.46 -17.92 21.92
C LYS A 38 -10.23 -16.45 22.28
N MET A 39 -11.29 -15.75 22.67
CA MET A 39 -11.19 -14.34 23.05
C MET A 39 -10.30 -14.28 24.29
N ALA A 40 -8.99 -14.10 24.09
CA ALA A 40 -8.00 -14.04 25.15
C ALA A 40 -8.10 -12.73 25.96
N ASN A 41 -9.01 -11.82 25.61
CA ASN A 41 -9.19 -10.54 26.28
C ASN A 41 -10.68 -10.14 26.27
N VAL A 42 -11.47 -10.74 27.16
CA VAL A 42 -12.83 -10.26 27.50
C VAL A 42 -12.76 -9.08 28.50
N ALA A 43 -11.57 -8.69 28.95
CA ALA A 43 -11.39 -7.69 30.01
C ALA A 43 -11.20 -6.24 29.54
N GLN A 44 -10.97 -5.97 28.25
CA GLN A 44 -10.71 -4.61 27.77
C GLN A 44 -11.94 -4.07 27.03
N PRO A 45 -12.54 -2.94 27.46
CA PRO A 45 -13.60 -2.30 26.70
C PRO A 45 -13.04 -1.90 25.33
N LYS A 46 -13.76 -2.27 24.26
CA LYS A 46 -13.44 -1.87 22.89
C LYS A 46 -13.53 -0.34 22.81
N GLN A 47 -12.40 0.34 22.97
CA GLN A 47 -12.34 1.77 22.69
C GLN A 47 -12.65 1.96 21.21
N TYR A 48 -13.76 2.64 20.91
CA TYR A 48 -14.15 2.98 19.55
C TYR A 48 -13.24 4.11 19.07
N ILE A 49 -12.09 3.74 18.50
CA ILE A 49 -11.18 4.68 17.87
C ILE A 49 -11.53 4.73 16.39
N SER A 50 -11.73 5.93 15.85
CA SER A 50 -11.91 6.13 14.41
C SER A 50 -10.70 5.57 13.68
N ARG A 51 -10.92 4.59 12.79
CA ARG A 51 -9.85 3.99 11.97
C ARG A 51 -9.45 4.86 10.77
N GLU A 52 -10.01 6.06 10.70
CA GLU A 52 -9.69 7.02 9.66
C GLU A 52 -8.21 7.39 9.77
N LYS A 53 -7.48 7.16 8.68
CA LYS A 53 -6.09 7.63 8.55
C LYS A 53 -6.08 9.11 8.21
N THR A 54 -6.82 9.90 8.98
CA THR A 54 -6.87 11.34 8.79
C THR A 54 -5.48 11.87 9.09
N PRO A 55 -4.81 12.48 8.09
CA PRO A 55 -3.44 12.95 8.28
C PRO A 55 -3.37 13.99 9.41
N LYS A 56 -2.31 13.92 10.23
CA LYS A 56 -2.12 14.84 11.37
C LYS A 56 -2.10 16.31 10.95
N TRP A 57 -1.59 16.60 9.75
CA TRP A 57 -1.57 17.94 9.15
C TRP A 57 -2.96 18.57 9.03
N LEU A 58 -4.04 17.77 8.94
CA LEU A 58 -5.40 18.29 8.89
C LEU A 58 -5.87 18.80 10.27
N HIS A 59 -5.47 18.13 11.35
CA HIS A 59 -5.75 18.58 12.72
C HIS A 59 -4.91 19.80 13.10
N GLU A 60 -3.65 19.82 12.67
CA GLU A 60 -2.70 20.91 12.90
C GLU A 60 -3.10 22.18 12.12
N ARG A 61 -3.71 22.04 10.95
CA ARG A 61 -4.22 23.17 10.13
C ARG A 61 -5.21 24.05 10.88
N ASN A 62 -6.08 23.45 11.70
CA ASN A 62 -7.07 24.19 12.50
C ASN A 62 -6.46 24.83 13.77
N GLN A 63 -5.24 24.42 14.15
CA GLN A 63 -4.53 24.92 15.33
C GLN A 63 -3.62 26.10 14.98
N SER A 64 -3.03 26.10 13.78
CA SER A 64 -2.24 27.21 13.27
C SER A 64 -3.13 28.29 12.66
N ASN A 65 -2.97 29.53 13.13
CA ASN A 65 -3.60 30.76 12.64
C ASN A 65 -3.74 30.77 11.10
N THR A 66 -4.87 30.30 10.59
CA THR A 66 -5.24 30.30 9.16
C THR A 66 -5.49 31.74 8.65
N THR A 67 -5.42 32.73 9.54
CA THR A 67 -5.70 34.15 9.31
C THR A 67 -4.44 35.02 9.27
N ARG A 68 -3.25 34.45 9.02
CA ARG A 68 -2.08 35.28 8.74
C ARG A 68 -2.17 35.75 7.28
N GLU A 69 -2.44 37.03 7.08
CA GLU A 69 -2.39 37.63 5.75
C GLU A 69 -0.97 37.50 5.18
N MET A 70 -0.84 36.97 3.95
CA MET A 70 0.45 36.89 3.28
C MET A 70 0.98 38.30 2.98
N THR A 71 2.26 38.49 3.24
CA THR A 71 3.01 39.70 2.90
C THR A 71 3.06 39.88 1.38
N GLU A 72 3.17 41.11 0.87
CA GLU A 72 3.19 41.38 -0.59
C GLU A 72 4.34 40.65 -1.30
N GLU A 73 5.49 40.52 -0.64
CA GLU A 73 6.65 39.77 -1.14
C GLU A 73 6.35 38.26 -1.27
N GLU A 74 5.68 37.67 -0.28
CA GLU A 74 5.27 36.26 -0.30
C GLU A 74 4.25 36.00 -1.43
N LYS A 75 3.36 36.97 -1.69
CA LYS A 75 2.40 36.90 -2.80
C LYS A 75 3.11 37.00 -4.16
N ALA A 76 4.15 37.83 -4.28
CA ALA A 76 4.93 37.96 -5.51
C ALA A 76 5.69 36.67 -5.81
N LEU A 77 6.38 36.11 -4.81
CA LEU A 77 7.11 34.84 -4.92
C LEU A 77 6.18 33.68 -5.31
N LEU A 78 4.98 33.63 -4.72
CA LEU A 78 3.98 32.60 -5.06
C LEU A 78 3.53 32.70 -6.53
N LYS A 79 3.34 33.91 -7.06
CA LYS A 79 2.98 34.11 -8.47
C LYS A 79 4.08 33.65 -9.42
N GLU A 80 5.34 33.94 -9.08
CA GLU A 80 6.50 33.49 -9.85
C GLU A 80 6.59 31.96 -9.89
N GLN A 81 6.45 31.30 -8.73
CA GLN A 81 6.43 29.83 -8.64
C GLN A 81 5.29 29.22 -9.46
N GLN A 82 4.09 29.83 -9.46
CA GLN A 82 2.97 29.38 -10.28
C GLN A 82 3.25 29.54 -11.78
N GLN A 83 3.95 30.59 -12.20
CA GLN A 83 4.33 30.78 -13.60
C GLN A 83 5.37 29.76 -14.03
N ALA A 84 6.42 29.55 -13.24
CA ALA A 84 7.44 28.55 -13.51
C ALA A 84 6.86 27.13 -13.61
N PHE A 85 5.94 26.77 -12.70
CA PHE A 85 5.27 25.48 -12.74
C PHE A 85 4.39 25.30 -14.00
N ARG A 86 3.71 26.35 -14.46
CA ARG A 86 2.94 26.30 -15.71
C ARG A 86 3.82 26.12 -16.93
N GLN A 87 4.95 26.82 -16.99
CA GLN A 87 5.92 26.67 -18.09
C GLN A 87 6.51 25.27 -18.12
N GLN A 88 6.82 24.70 -16.95
CA GLN A 88 7.28 23.32 -16.85
C GLN A 88 6.22 22.33 -17.35
N LEU A 89 4.97 22.50 -16.95
CA LEU A 89 3.88 21.65 -17.45
C LEU A 89 3.77 21.74 -18.98
N GLU A 90 3.78 22.94 -19.54
CA GLU A 90 3.67 23.15 -21.00
C GLU A 90 4.82 22.46 -21.74
N LEU A 91 6.05 22.54 -21.23
CA LEU A 91 7.21 21.81 -21.76
C LEU A 91 7.02 20.28 -21.68
N ASP A 92 6.57 19.76 -20.53
CA ASP A 92 6.34 18.32 -20.30
C ASP A 92 5.19 17.75 -21.17
N TRP A 93 4.33 18.61 -21.74
CA TRP A 93 3.23 18.21 -22.65
C TRP A 93 3.59 18.31 -24.14
N GLU A 94 4.70 18.97 -24.49
CA GLU A 94 5.17 19.11 -25.89
C GLU A 94 6.19 18.02 -26.31
N ASP A 95 6.76 17.28 -25.36
CA ASP A 95 7.56 16.05 -25.56
C ASP A 95 6.71 14.77 -25.58
#